data_AF-A0ABD3S8U9-F1
#
_entry.id   AF-A0ABD3S8U9-F1
#
_cell.length_a   1.000
_cell.length_b   1.000
_cell.length_c   1.000
_cell.angle_alpha   90.00
_cell.angle_beta   90.00
_cell.angle_gamma   90.00
#
_symmetry.space_group_name_H-M   'P 1'
#
loop_
_entity.id
_entity.type
_entity.pdbx_description
1 polymer ?
#
loop_
_entity_poly.entity_id
_entity_poly.type
_entity_poly.pdbx_seq_one_letter_code
_entity_poly.pdbx_strand_id
1 'polypeptide(L)'
;MARLIISSPPPLHSTPSQILSHGTTIIASFQFIQTKSLYRKLQARTISTRAFKEWQEYEEAVKEKDLARALRFLKDFPVELENSSIELTRPENDELERDWEVLDTCLNADDMRLVGSAYAFLKDKGFLPNFGKYRNIVLEGPREVTPTVLRSSTGLEVSKLSPKKWGVSGISGTLLIGLFAGVSVLLNQGIDIRPNLAAVLGLAMLDAIFLGGSCLAQISSYWPPYKRRILVHEAGHLLVAYLMGCPIRGVILDPIVAMQMGIQGQAGTQFWDENLQNELAEGRISGTAFDRYCMVLFAGIAAEALVYGEAEGGENDENLFRGICLLLEPPLSVVQMSNQARWSVLQSYNLLKWHKQAHRAAVKALENGSSLSVVIRRIEECMLKR
;
A
#
# COMPACT_ATOMS: atom_id res chain seq x y z
N MET A 1 2.88 -9.45 0.36
CA MET A 1 1.55 -9.65 0.93
C MET A 1 0.77 -8.35 0.94
N ALA A 2 -0.32 -8.32 0.21
CA ALA A 2 -1.31 -7.26 0.26
C ALA A 2 -2.24 -7.47 1.47
N ARG A 3 -2.45 -6.41 2.26
CA ARG A 3 -3.34 -6.46 3.42
C ARG A 3 -4.36 -5.34 3.35
N LEU A 4 -5.64 -5.72 3.33
CA LEU A 4 -6.73 -4.79 3.55
C LEU A 4 -6.78 -4.41 5.03
N ILE A 5 -6.74 -3.11 5.33
CA ILE A 5 -7.01 -2.62 6.67
C ILE A 5 -8.51 -2.33 6.78
N ILE A 6 -9.15 -2.88 7.81
CA ILE A 6 -10.52 -2.55 8.19
C ILE A 6 -10.43 -1.53 9.32
N SER A 7 -10.89 -0.30 9.11
CA SER A 7 -10.94 0.71 10.18
C SER A 7 -11.95 0.29 11.26
N SER A 8 -11.54 0.30 12.52
CA SER A 8 -12.51 0.19 13.63
C SER A 8 -13.39 1.45 13.66
N PRO A 9 -14.69 1.35 13.98
CA PRO A 9 -15.54 2.54 14.14
C PRO A 9 -15.00 3.40 15.30
N PRO A 10 -15.03 4.75 15.18
CA PRO A 10 -14.57 5.62 16.24
C PRO A 10 -15.46 5.47 17.49
N PRO A 11 -14.90 5.64 18.70
CA PRO A 11 -15.72 5.73 19.90
C PRO A 11 -16.68 6.93 19.79
N LEU A 12 -17.97 6.66 19.99
CA LEU A 12 -19.05 7.65 19.99
C LEU A 12 -18.81 8.69 21.11
N HIS A 13 -18.09 9.77 20.80
CA HIS A 13 -18.10 10.96 21.62
C HIS A 13 -19.29 11.84 21.22
N SER A 14 -20.36 11.71 22.00
CA SER A 14 -21.52 12.61 22.00
C SER A 14 -21.15 13.94 22.64
N THR A 15 -21.28 15.06 21.93
CA THR A 15 -21.52 16.37 22.54
C THR A 15 -22.37 17.28 21.64
N PRO A 16 -23.16 18.19 22.24
CA PRO A 16 -24.46 18.57 21.72
C PRO A 16 -24.48 19.88 20.92
N SER A 17 -25.48 19.94 20.05
CA SER A 17 -25.95 21.10 19.29
C SER A 17 -26.33 22.30 20.17
N GLN A 18 -25.89 23.50 19.79
CA GLN A 18 -26.54 24.75 20.16
C GLN A 18 -26.69 25.67 18.94
N ILE A 19 -27.95 25.99 18.66
CA ILE A 19 -28.45 27.02 17.76
C ILE A 19 -28.57 28.30 18.58
N LEU A 20 -28.12 29.45 18.07
CA LEU A 20 -28.77 30.72 18.39
C LEU A 20 -28.51 31.80 17.33
N SER A 21 -29.60 32.37 16.83
CA SER A 21 -29.71 33.53 15.95
C SER A 21 -29.78 34.83 16.76
N HIS A 22 -29.24 35.95 16.23
CA HIS A 22 -29.94 37.23 15.99
C HIS A 22 -28.96 38.40 15.70
N GLY A 23 -29.25 39.17 14.64
CA GLY A 23 -29.58 40.60 14.78
C GLY A 23 -28.50 41.69 14.70
N THR A 24 -28.50 42.37 13.54
CA THR A 24 -28.60 43.85 13.39
C THR A 24 -27.34 44.72 13.12
N THR A 25 -27.50 45.48 12.04
CA THR A 25 -26.71 46.56 11.40
C THR A 25 -26.46 47.81 12.25
N ILE A 26 -25.28 48.45 12.15
CA ILE A 26 -25.10 49.92 12.24
C ILE A 26 -23.99 50.40 11.28
N ILE A 27 -24.28 51.49 10.56
CA ILE A 27 -23.43 52.27 9.65
C ILE A 27 -22.53 53.23 10.42
N ALA A 28 -21.25 53.37 10.03
CA ALA A 28 -20.51 54.63 10.17
C ALA A 28 -19.32 54.69 9.19
N SER A 29 -19.44 55.59 8.21
CA SER A 29 -18.37 56.08 7.33
C SER A 29 -17.57 57.17 8.05
N PHE A 30 -16.24 57.15 8.01
CA PHE A 30 -15.40 58.36 7.94
C PHE A 30 -13.95 58.02 7.52
N GLN A 31 -13.35 58.91 6.75
CA GLN A 31 -12.10 58.80 5.98
C GLN A 31 -10.85 58.60 6.84
N PHE A 32 -9.89 57.79 6.36
CA PHE A 32 -8.45 58.05 6.54
C PHE A 32 -7.62 57.36 5.43
N ILE A 33 -7.46 58.07 4.30
CA ILE A 33 -6.62 57.64 3.17
C ILE A 33 -5.19 58.13 3.44
N GLN A 34 -4.45 57.38 4.25
CA GLN A 34 -2.97 57.39 4.22
C GLN A 34 -2.31 56.21 4.97
N THR A 35 -3.07 55.31 5.59
CA THR A 35 -2.55 54.17 6.38
C THR A 35 -2.41 52.86 5.60
N LYS A 36 -3.01 52.74 4.40
CA LYS A 36 -3.10 51.48 3.64
C LYS A 36 -1.74 50.91 3.19
N SER A 37 -0.73 51.73 2.93
CA SER A 37 0.61 51.27 2.49
C SER A 37 1.43 50.66 3.64
N LEU A 38 1.41 51.30 4.80
CA LEU A 38 2.08 50.81 6.02
C LEU A 38 1.33 49.62 6.63
N TYR A 39 -0.01 49.62 6.64
CA TYR A 39 -0.81 48.46 7.01
C TYR A 39 -0.58 47.28 6.05
N ARG A 40 -0.50 47.49 4.73
CA ARG A 40 -0.17 46.41 3.78
C ARG A 40 1.21 45.81 4.01
N LYS A 41 2.23 46.65 4.28
CA LYS A 41 3.59 46.15 4.56
C LYS A 41 3.68 45.41 5.89
N LEU A 42 2.98 45.90 6.93
CA LEU A 42 2.91 45.22 8.22
C LEU A 42 2.12 43.92 8.12
N GLN A 43 0.95 43.94 7.46
CA GLN A 43 0.07 42.79 7.25
C GLN A 43 0.72 41.72 6.35
N ALA A 44 1.45 42.11 5.29
CA ALA A 44 2.25 41.17 4.50
C ALA A 44 3.40 40.55 5.32
N ARG A 45 4.02 41.32 6.23
CA ARG A 45 5.04 40.79 7.17
C ARG A 45 4.44 39.85 8.20
N THR A 46 3.28 40.17 8.78
CA THR A 46 2.60 39.29 9.76
C THR A 46 2.02 38.04 9.12
N ILE A 47 1.47 38.13 7.90
CA ILE A 47 1.02 36.97 7.12
C ILE A 47 2.22 36.08 6.77
N SER A 48 3.35 36.66 6.37
CA SER A 48 4.58 35.91 6.10
C SER A 48 5.12 35.19 7.34
N THR A 49 5.16 35.84 8.51
CA THR A 49 5.62 35.19 9.76
C THR A 49 4.63 34.17 10.31
N ARG A 50 3.33 34.42 10.15
CA ARG A 50 2.28 33.50 10.60
C ARG A 50 2.22 32.27 9.72
N ALA A 51 2.27 32.44 8.39
CA ALA A 51 2.43 31.34 7.45
C ALA A 51 3.70 30.56 7.78
N PHE A 52 4.86 31.21 7.96
CA PHE A 52 6.10 30.50 8.30
C PHE A 52 5.99 29.67 9.58
N LYS A 53 5.29 30.18 10.60
CA LYS A 53 5.02 29.47 11.85
C LYS A 53 4.05 28.30 11.67
N GLU A 54 2.95 28.52 10.95
CA GLU A 54 1.95 27.48 10.60
C GLU A 54 2.57 26.39 9.71
N TRP A 55 3.54 26.73 8.85
CA TRP A 55 4.32 25.78 8.04
C TRP A 55 5.36 25.01 8.85
N GLN A 56 6.00 25.66 9.83
CA GLN A 56 6.88 24.97 10.78
C GLN A 56 6.08 23.96 11.63
N GLU A 57 4.83 24.28 11.94
CA GLU A 57 3.88 23.36 12.60
C GLU A 57 3.43 22.22 11.67
N TYR A 58 3.35 22.42 10.34
CA TYR A 58 3.15 21.35 9.37
C TYR A 58 4.36 20.41 9.27
N GLU A 59 5.58 20.94 9.13
CA GLU A 59 6.81 20.12 9.10
C GLU A 59 6.97 19.33 10.41
N GLU A 60 6.62 19.94 11.54
CA GLU A 60 6.56 19.27 12.83
C GLU A 60 5.50 18.16 12.83
N ALA A 61 4.29 18.40 12.31
CA ALA A 61 3.25 17.38 12.18
C ALA A 61 3.66 16.23 11.26
N VAL A 62 4.35 16.50 10.14
CA VAL A 62 4.90 15.46 9.24
C VAL A 62 5.98 14.66 9.95
N LYS A 63 6.87 15.32 10.69
CA LYS A 63 7.93 14.68 11.48
C LYS A 63 7.37 13.83 12.63
N GLU A 64 6.31 14.30 13.27
CA GLU A 64 5.54 13.57 14.29
C GLU A 64 4.63 12.49 13.68
N LYS A 65 4.47 12.49 12.36
CA LYS A 65 3.60 11.60 11.59
C LYS A 65 2.12 11.69 12.00
N ASP A 66 1.67 12.91 12.32
CA ASP A 66 0.27 13.23 12.61
C ASP A 66 -0.47 13.64 11.33
N LEU A 67 -1.12 12.65 10.69
CA LEU A 67 -1.89 12.85 9.46
C LEU A 67 -3.08 13.81 9.66
N ALA A 68 -3.72 13.81 10.83
CA ALA A 68 -4.90 14.64 11.07
C ALA A 68 -4.53 16.12 11.15
N ARG A 69 -3.43 16.42 11.84
CA ARG A 69 -2.85 17.76 11.93
C ARG A 69 -2.31 18.21 10.57
N ALA A 70 -1.59 17.36 9.85
CA ALA A 70 -1.09 17.65 8.50
C ALA A 70 -2.23 17.99 7.51
N LEU A 71 -3.31 17.20 7.50
CA LEU A 71 -4.47 17.45 6.62
C LEU A 71 -5.26 18.71 6.98
N ARG A 72 -5.34 19.09 8.26
CA ARG A 72 -5.98 20.34 8.68
C ARG A 72 -5.23 21.54 8.12
N PHE A 73 -3.90 21.57 8.29
CA PHE A 73 -3.07 22.64 7.73
C PHE A 73 -3.20 22.74 6.21
N LEU A 74 -3.16 21.60 5.52
CA LEU A 74 -3.29 21.56 4.06
C LEU A 74 -4.68 22.00 3.55
N LYS A 75 -5.76 21.80 4.33
CA LYS A 75 -7.11 22.26 3.99
C LYS A 75 -7.35 23.73 4.36
N ASP A 76 -6.71 24.23 5.41
CA ASP A 76 -6.85 25.61 5.89
C ASP A 76 -6.04 26.62 5.06
N PHE A 77 -5.22 26.16 4.10
CA PHE A 77 -4.64 26.97 3.03
C PHE A 77 -5.48 26.83 1.73
N PRO A 78 -6.65 27.49 1.62
CA PRO A 78 -7.31 27.61 0.34
C PRO A 78 -6.46 28.49 -0.58
N VAL A 79 -6.41 28.07 -1.84
CA VAL A 79 -5.81 28.77 -2.97
C VAL A 79 -6.51 30.13 -3.17
N GLU A 80 -6.18 31.14 -2.37
CA GLU A 80 -6.58 32.54 -2.59
C GLU A 80 -5.46 33.37 -3.26
N LEU A 81 -4.37 32.73 -3.69
CA LEU A 81 -3.22 33.41 -4.30
C LEU A 81 -3.30 33.57 -5.82
N GLU A 82 -4.31 33.02 -6.51
CA GLU A 82 -4.43 33.20 -7.97
C GLU A 82 -4.86 34.62 -8.40
N ASN A 83 -5.33 35.49 -7.50
CA ASN A 83 -5.86 36.82 -7.88
C ASN A 83 -5.13 38.04 -7.30
N SER A 84 -3.95 37.88 -6.70
CA SER A 84 -3.10 39.03 -6.41
C SER A 84 -1.73 38.86 -7.04
N SER A 85 -1.50 39.61 -8.11
CA SER A 85 -0.22 39.83 -8.76
C SER A 85 0.81 40.38 -7.78
N ILE A 86 1.43 39.47 -7.04
CA ILE A 86 2.65 39.71 -6.28
C ILE A 86 3.60 38.59 -6.67
N GLU A 87 4.55 38.91 -7.54
CA GLU A 87 5.78 38.14 -7.73
C GLU A 87 6.52 38.08 -6.38
N LEU A 88 6.14 37.13 -5.52
CA LEU A 88 7.10 36.52 -4.62
C LEU A 88 7.64 35.32 -5.36
N THR A 89 8.90 35.40 -5.77
CA THR A 89 9.69 34.29 -6.29
C THR A 89 9.88 33.25 -5.17
N ARG A 90 8.82 32.55 -4.78
CA ARG A 90 8.89 31.28 -4.06
C ARG A 90 9.01 30.20 -5.13
N PRO A 91 10.00 29.29 -5.04
CA PRO A 91 10.08 28.22 -6.02
C PRO A 91 8.83 27.35 -5.84
N GLU A 92 7.91 27.38 -6.82
CA GLU A 92 6.71 26.51 -6.84
C GLU A 92 7.08 25.06 -6.55
N ASN A 93 8.26 24.62 -6.98
CA ASN A 93 8.84 23.30 -6.70
C ASN A 93 8.89 22.94 -5.20
N ASP A 94 9.11 23.90 -4.32
CA ASP A 94 9.30 23.70 -2.87
C ASP A 94 7.95 23.55 -2.13
N GLU A 95 6.87 24.13 -2.65
CA GLU A 95 5.50 23.92 -2.14
C GLU A 95 4.90 22.63 -2.73
N LEU A 96 5.16 22.36 -4.01
CA LEU A 96 4.76 21.12 -4.67
C LEU A 96 5.39 19.89 -4.00
N GLU A 97 6.67 19.94 -3.63
CA GLU A 97 7.38 18.82 -2.99
C GLU A 97 6.85 18.49 -1.59
N ARG A 98 6.43 19.50 -0.83
CA ARG A 98 5.83 19.35 0.52
C ARG A 98 4.41 18.81 0.52
N ASP A 99 3.63 19.06 -0.54
CA ASP A 99 2.29 18.47 -0.69
C ASP A 99 2.38 16.93 -0.80
N TRP A 100 3.41 16.37 -1.46
CA TRP A 100 3.59 14.92 -1.56
C TRP A 100 3.90 14.25 -0.21
N GLU A 101 4.56 14.95 0.71
CA GLU A 101 5.00 14.42 2.01
C GLU A 101 3.82 14.03 2.92
N VAL A 102 2.60 14.52 2.65
CA VAL A 102 1.39 14.08 3.37
C VAL A 102 1.21 12.56 3.30
N LEU A 103 1.62 11.92 2.19
CA LEU A 103 1.55 10.47 2.01
C LEU A 103 2.47 9.71 2.97
N ASP A 104 3.55 10.34 3.45
CA ASP A 104 4.47 9.71 4.39
C ASP A 104 3.91 9.66 5.81
N THR A 105 2.98 10.57 6.12
CA THR A 105 2.24 10.55 7.40
C THR A 105 1.16 9.46 7.44
N CYS A 106 0.73 8.93 6.29
CA CYS A 106 -0.27 7.87 6.21
C CYS A 106 0.16 6.57 6.91
N LEU A 107 1.47 6.28 6.97
CA LEU A 107 1.97 5.02 7.56
C LEU A 107 1.53 4.84 9.02
N ASN A 108 1.48 5.94 9.78
CA ASN A 108 1.13 5.94 11.20
C ASN A 108 -0.34 6.24 11.49
N ALA A 109 -1.14 6.54 10.47
CA ALA A 109 -2.53 6.94 10.68
C ALA A 109 -3.38 5.77 11.18
N ASP A 110 -4.04 5.91 12.33
CA ASP A 110 -4.95 4.88 12.84
C ASP A 110 -6.29 4.86 12.08
N ASP A 111 -6.75 6.02 11.62
CA ASP A 111 -7.99 6.15 10.84
C ASP A 111 -7.72 6.12 9.33
N MET A 112 -8.21 5.09 8.65
CA MET A 112 -8.08 4.91 7.20
C MET A 112 -8.89 5.93 6.39
N ARG A 113 -9.92 6.54 6.97
CA ARG A 113 -10.68 7.62 6.31
C ARG A 113 -9.82 8.86 6.10
N LEU A 114 -8.86 9.11 6.99
CA LEU A 114 -7.87 10.18 6.83
C LEU A 114 -6.91 9.85 5.67
N VAL A 115 -6.48 8.59 5.54
CA VAL A 115 -5.67 8.13 4.39
C VAL A 115 -6.44 8.35 3.09
N GLY A 116 -7.71 7.97 3.03
CA GLY A 116 -8.56 8.27 1.87
C GLY A 116 -8.68 9.77 1.56
N SER A 117 -8.82 10.59 2.61
CA SER A 117 -8.89 12.06 2.47
C SER A 117 -7.59 12.65 1.93
N ALA A 118 -6.42 12.11 2.29
CA ALA A 118 -5.13 12.56 1.75
C ALA A 118 -5.00 12.27 0.26
N TYR A 119 -5.39 11.08 -0.20
CA TYR A 119 -5.41 10.74 -1.62
C TYR A 119 -6.43 11.59 -2.40
N ALA A 120 -7.59 11.87 -1.82
CA ALA A 120 -8.58 12.77 -2.42
C ALA A 120 -8.01 14.19 -2.58
N PHE A 121 -7.40 14.73 -1.52
CA PHE A 121 -6.76 16.05 -1.54
C PHE A 121 -5.69 16.17 -2.64
N LEU A 122 -4.78 15.21 -2.74
CA LEU A 122 -3.73 15.21 -3.76
C LEU A 122 -4.28 15.03 -5.18
N LYS A 123 -5.36 14.26 -5.32
CA LYS A 123 -6.06 14.12 -6.60
C LYS A 123 -6.73 15.43 -7.01
N ASP A 124 -7.39 16.12 -6.08
CA ASP A 124 -8.08 17.38 -6.33
C ASP A 124 -7.10 18.50 -6.70
N LYS A 125 -5.89 18.49 -6.10
CA LYS A 125 -4.77 19.37 -6.49
C LYS A 125 -4.10 18.98 -7.82
N GLY A 126 -4.46 17.85 -8.43
CA GLY A 126 -3.92 17.40 -9.72
C GLY A 126 -2.59 16.63 -9.65
N PHE A 127 -2.10 16.27 -8.46
CA PHE A 127 -0.84 15.53 -8.31
C PHE A 127 -0.95 14.04 -8.66
N LEU A 128 -2.16 13.46 -8.55
CA LEU A 128 -2.40 12.02 -8.74
C LEU A 128 -3.30 11.74 -9.95
N PRO A 129 -2.91 12.11 -11.19
CA PRO A 129 -3.77 11.95 -12.36
C PRO A 129 -3.99 10.48 -12.76
N ASN A 130 -3.08 9.57 -12.38
CA ASN A 130 -3.23 8.14 -12.68
C ASN A 130 -3.84 7.32 -11.52
N PHE A 131 -4.05 7.93 -10.34
CA PHE A 131 -4.70 7.26 -9.22
C PHE A 131 -6.15 6.91 -9.53
N GLY A 132 -6.48 5.62 -9.44
CA GLY A 132 -7.83 5.12 -9.76
C GLY A 132 -8.20 5.20 -11.24
N LYS A 133 -7.25 5.46 -12.15
CA LYS A 133 -7.49 5.51 -13.59
C LYS A 133 -8.07 4.21 -14.15
N TYR A 134 -7.75 3.08 -13.52
CA TYR A 134 -8.21 1.75 -13.90
C TYR A 134 -9.29 1.20 -12.96
N ARG A 135 -9.87 2.03 -12.07
CA ARG A 135 -10.87 1.61 -11.07
C ARG A 135 -12.10 0.91 -11.69
N ASN A 136 -12.54 1.37 -12.85
CA ASN A 136 -13.70 0.82 -13.57
C ASN A 136 -13.31 -0.06 -14.76
N ILE A 137 -12.02 -0.35 -14.94
CA ILE A 137 -11.58 -1.14 -16.08
C ILE A 137 -11.86 -2.61 -15.77
N VAL A 138 -12.95 -3.11 -16.35
CA VAL A 138 -13.06 -4.51 -16.76
C VAL A 138 -12.12 -4.63 -17.95
N LEU A 139 -10.87 -5.01 -17.69
CA LEU A 139 -9.90 -5.28 -18.75
C LEU A 139 -10.56 -6.22 -19.77
N GLU A 140 -10.68 -5.77 -21.02
CA GLU A 140 -11.36 -6.50 -22.09
C GLU A 140 -10.79 -7.92 -22.18
N GLY A 141 -11.65 -8.92 -21.92
CA GLY A 141 -11.25 -10.31 -21.86
C GLY A 141 -12.34 -11.22 -21.32
N PRO A 142 -12.26 -12.53 -21.58
CA PRO A 142 -13.24 -13.48 -21.08
C PRO A 142 -13.20 -13.51 -19.54
N ARG A 143 -14.38 -13.41 -18.93
CA ARG A 143 -14.52 -13.51 -17.46
C ARG A 143 -14.19 -14.93 -16.96
N GLU A 144 -14.39 -15.91 -17.81
CA GLU A 144 -13.95 -17.28 -17.58
C GLU A 144 -12.54 -17.46 -18.15
N VAL A 145 -11.57 -17.55 -17.26
CA VAL A 145 -10.17 -17.73 -17.62
C VAL A 145 -9.83 -19.20 -17.43
N THR A 146 -9.75 -19.94 -18.51
CA THR A 146 -9.27 -21.33 -18.49
C THR A 146 -7.74 -21.36 -18.43
N PRO A 147 -7.13 -22.48 -17.97
CA PRO A 147 -5.68 -22.67 -18.02
C PRO A 147 -5.04 -22.40 -19.39
N THR A 148 -5.75 -22.69 -20.47
CA THR A 148 -5.29 -22.48 -21.85
C THR A 148 -5.26 -21.00 -22.22
N VAL A 149 -6.28 -20.22 -21.84
CA VAL A 149 -6.33 -18.76 -22.05
C VAL A 149 -5.21 -18.05 -21.27
N LEU A 150 -4.96 -18.51 -20.05
CA LEU A 150 -3.90 -17.95 -19.21
C LEU A 150 -2.52 -18.20 -19.83
N ARG A 151 -2.29 -19.42 -20.36
CA ARG A 151 -1.05 -19.78 -21.07
C ARG A 151 -0.87 -19.00 -22.37
N SER A 152 -1.91 -18.86 -23.18
CA SER A 152 -1.82 -18.12 -24.45
C SER A 152 -1.57 -16.62 -24.23
N SER A 153 -2.12 -16.04 -23.16
CA SER A 153 -2.00 -14.60 -22.88
C SER A 153 -0.68 -14.22 -22.20
N THR A 154 -0.22 -15.06 -21.27
CA THR A 154 0.99 -14.78 -20.47
C THR A 154 2.25 -15.40 -21.06
N GLY A 155 2.12 -16.47 -21.84
CA GLY A 155 3.23 -17.32 -22.28
C GLY A 155 3.74 -18.27 -21.19
N LEU A 156 3.15 -18.27 -20.00
CA LEU A 156 3.57 -19.05 -18.84
C LEU A 156 2.57 -20.17 -18.53
N GLU A 157 3.07 -21.27 -17.96
CA GLU A 157 2.18 -22.31 -17.43
C GLU A 157 1.48 -21.83 -16.15
N VAL A 158 0.28 -22.33 -15.89
CA VAL A 158 -0.51 -21.98 -14.69
C VAL A 158 0.25 -22.30 -13.40
N SER A 159 1.07 -23.36 -13.42
CA SER A 159 1.95 -23.78 -12.32
C SER A 159 2.98 -22.71 -11.94
N LYS A 160 3.41 -21.87 -12.89
CA LYS A 160 4.35 -20.77 -12.67
C LYS A 160 3.68 -19.51 -12.12
N LEU A 161 2.35 -19.46 -12.15
CA LEU A 161 1.53 -18.35 -11.66
C LEU A 161 0.83 -18.69 -10.34
N SER A 162 1.26 -19.77 -9.68
CA SER A 162 0.84 -20.16 -8.33
C SER A 162 2.07 -20.15 -7.40
N PRO A 163 1.92 -19.74 -6.13
CA PRO A 163 2.99 -19.77 -5.14
C PRO A 163 3.58 -21.17 -4.99
N LYS A 164 4.89 -21.26 -4.79
CA LYS A 164 5.53 -22.54 -4.47
C LYS A 164 5.24 -22.88 -3.01
N LYS A 165 4.41 -23.90 -2.79
CA LYS A 165 4.18 -24.44 -1.43
C LYS A 165 5.42 -25.20 -0.96
N TRP A 166 6.16 -24.59 -0.05
CA TRP A 166 7.33 -25.21 0.56
C TRP A 166 6.91 -26.50 1.27
N GLY A 167 7.62 -27.61 1.00
CA GLY A 167 7.32 -28.94 1.56
C GLY A 167 6.57 -29.91 0.64
N VAL A 168 5.85 -29.42 -0.38
CA VAL A 168 5.04 -30.28 -1.29
C VAL A 168 5.64 -30.39 -2.71
N SER A 169 6.67 -29.59 -3.03
CA SER A 169 7.37 -29.70 -4.32
C SER A 169 8.19 -31.00 -4.40
N GLY A 170 8.23 -31.66 -5.56
CA GLY A 170 8.90 -32.97 -5.74
C GLY A 170 10.40 -33.02 -5.39
N ILE A 171 11.04 -31.88 -5.16
CA ILE A 171 12.45 -31.78 -4.72
C ILE A 171 12.57 -31.99 -3.19
N SER A 172 11.52 -31.72 -2.40
CA SER A 172 11.57 -31.84 -0.94
C SER A 172 11.91 -33.26 -0.48
N GLY A 173 11.37 -34.28 -1.16
CA GLY A 173 11.69 -35.67 -0.89
C GLY A 173 13.16 -36.01 -1.15
N THR A 174 13.73 -35.55 -2.27
CA THR A 174 15.15 -35.79 -2.59
C THR A 174 16.09 -35.06 -1.63
N LEU A 175 15.73 -33.84 -1.23
CA LEU A 175 16.50 -33.05 -0.27
C LEU A 175 16.45 -33.69 1.12
N LEU A 176 15.30 -34.23 1.51
CA LEU A 176 15.10 -34.94 2.76
C LEU A 176 15.91 -36.24 2.81
N ILE A 177 15.93 -37.01 1.71
CA ILE A 177 16.77 -38.20 1.58
C ILE A 177 18.26 -37.81 1.68
N GLY A 178 18.68 -36.75 0.99
CA GLY A 178 20.04 -36.22 1.09
C GLY A 178 20.41 -35.75 2.49
N LEU A 179 19.50 -35.07 3.19
CA LEU A 179 19.65 -34.66 4.58
C LEU A 179 19.81 -35.88 5.50
N PHE A 180 18.93 -36.88 5.39
CA PHE A 180 19.03 -38.10 6.20
C PHE A 180 20.30 -38.90 5.89
N ALA A 181 20.71 -38.98 4.62
CA ALA A 181 21.97 -39.61 4.23
C ALA A 181 23.18 -38.88 4.80
N GLY A 182 23.22 -37.54 4.72
CA GLY A 182 24.26 -36.72 5.32
C GLY A 182 24.31 -36.86 6.84
N VAL A 183 23.16 -36.81 7.51
CA VAL A 183 23.03 -37.03 8.95
C VAL A 183 23.57 -38.41 9.33
N SER A 184 23.23 -39.45 8.57
CA SER A 184 23.73 -40.82 8.78
C SER A 184 25.26 -40.93 8.65
N VAL A 185 25.86 -40.27 7.65
CA VAL A 185 27.31 -40.23 7.46
C VAL A 185 28.01 -39.50 8.60
N LEU A 186 27.51 -38.33 9.02
CA LEU A 186 28.07 -37.56 10.14
C LEU A 186 28.00 -38.34 11.46
N LEU A 187 26.89 -39.04 11.71
CA LEU A 187 26.76 -39.91 12.87
C LEU A 187 27.72 -41.10 12.82
N ASN A 188 27.95 -41.67 11.64
CA ASN A 188 28.90 -42.77 11.45
C ASN A 188 30.37 -42.32 11.65
N GLN A 189 30.66 -41.03 11.43
CA GLN A 189 31.98 -40.43 11.74
C GLN A 189 32.14 -40.04 13.22
N GLY A 190 31.14 -40.33 14.08
CA GLY A 190 31.19 -40.04 15.51
C GLY A 190 30.83 -38.61 15.90
N ILE A 191 30.32 -37.80 14.97
CA ILE A 191 29.87 -36.43 15.25
C ILE A 191 28.39 -36.48 15.65
N ASP A 192 28.10 -36.29 16.93
CA ASP A 192 26.72 -36.29 17.42
C ASP A 192 26.00 -34.96 17.13
N ILE A 193 25.38 -34.90 15.96
CA ILE A 193 24.59 -33.75 15.51
C ILE A 193 23.12 -33.78 15.99
N ARG A 194 22.68 -34.86 16.65
CA ARG A 194 21.29 -35.03 17.10
C ARG A 194 20.80 -33.90 18.02
N PRO A 195 21.54 -33.49 19.06
CA PRO A 195 21.07 -32.40 19.94
C PRO A 195 20.98 -31.07 19.19
N ASN A 196 21.93 -30.78 18.29
CA ASN A 196 21.93 -29.53 17.52
C ASN A 196 20.78 -29.52 16.50
N LEU A 197 20.54 -30.63 15.80
CA LEU A 197 19.43 -30.75 14.86
C LEU A 197 18.07 -30.67 15.58
N ALA A 198 17.93 -31.33 16.73
CA ALA A 198 16.73 -31.24 17.56
C ALA A 198 16.50 -29.82 18.09
N ALA A 199 17.56 -29.12 18.48
CA ALA A 199 17.47 -27.72 18.90
C ALA A 199 17.06 -26.80 17.75
N VAL A 200 17.65 -26.95 16.55
CA VAL A 200 17.30 -26.16 15.37
C VAL A 200 15.86 -26.42 14.93
N LEU A 201 15.43 -27.69 14.88
CA LEU A 201 14.04 -28.05 14.53
C LEU A 201 13.05 -27.57 15.60
N GLY A 202 13.41 -27.70 16.88
CA GLY A 202 12.62 -27.20 18.00
C GLY A 202 12.45 -25.69 17.94
N LEU A 203 13.52 -24.92 17.71
CA LEU A 203 13.46 -23.47 17.53
C LEU A 203 12.65 -23.07 16.29
N ALA A 204 12.81 -23.78 15.17
CA ALA A 204 12.03 -23.54 13.96
C ALA A 204 10.53 -23.81 14.18
N MET A 205 10.19 -24.86 14.94
CA MET A 205 8.81 -25.17 15.29
C MET A 205 8.23 -24.14 16.26
N LEU A 206 9.00 -23.69 17.25
CA LEU A 206 8.60 -22.59 18.14
C LEU A 206 8.38 -21.29 17.35
N ASP A 207 9.28 -20.96 16.42
CA ASP A 207 9.12 -19.81 15.54
C ASP A 207 7.85 -19.90 14.69
N ALA A 208 7.58 -21.06 14.08
CA ALA A 208 6.36 -21.29 13.31
C ALA A 208 5.08 -21.16 14.14
N ILE A 209 5.06 -21.70 15.36
CA ILE A 209 3.87 -21.73 16.22
C ILE A 209 3.63 -20.38 16.90
N PHE A 210 4.67 -19.79 17.50
CA PHE A 210 4.52 -18.61 18.35
C PHE A 210 4.71 -17.31 17.58
N LEU A 211 5.56 -17.31 16.56
CA LEU A 211 5.92 -16.12 15.80
C LEU A 211 5.47 -16.20 14.33
N GLY A 212 4.75 -17.26 13.93
CA GLY A 212 4.29 -17.44 12.55
C GLY A 212 5.41 -17.62 11.52
N GLY A 213 6.62 -18.02 11.95
CA GLY A 213 7.79 -18.19 11.09
C GLY A 213 8.59 -16.91 10.85
N SER A 214 8.34 -15.85 11.65
CA SER A 214 8.95 -14.54 11.47
C SER A 214 10.46 -14.54 11.65
N CYS A 215 11.02 -15.34 12.56
CA CYS A 215 12.47 -15.39 12.79
C CYS A 215 13.20 -16.05 11.62
N LEU A 216 12.66 -17.15 11.08
CA LEU A 216 13.18 -17.77 9.87
C LEU A 216 13.03 -16.86 8.65
N ALA A 217 11.90 -16.18 8.52
CA ALA A 217 11.68 -15.19 7.46
C ALA A 217 12.65 -14.01 7.58
N GLN A 218 13.02 -13.62 8.80
CA GLN A 218 14.01 -12.57 9.04
C GLN A 218 15.40 -13.01 8.60
N ILE A 219 15.84 -14.23 8.93
CA ILE A 219 17.13 -14.78 8.48
C ILE A 219 17.18 -14.88 6.94
N SER A 220 16.09 -15.32 6.30
CA SER A 220 16.03 -15.43 4.84
C SER A 220 15.94 -14.06 4.15
N SER A 221 15.36 -13.04 4.79
CA SER A 221 15.26 -11.68 4.23
C SER A 221 16.63 -11.01 4.00
N TYR A 222 17.68 -11.45 4.70
CA TYR A 222 19.04 -10.96 4.49
C TYR A 222 19.71 -11.52 3.22
N TRP A 223 19.14 -12.56 2.60
CA TRP A 223 19.65 -13.07 1.33
C TRP A 223 19.27 -12.13 0.17
N PRO A 224 20.24 -11.53 -0.54
CA PRO A 224 19.97 -10.51 -1.55
C PRO A 224 18.99 -10.93 -2.67
N PRO A 225 19.02 -12.18 -3.19
CA PRO A 225 18.06 -12.64 -4.19
C PRO A 225 16.62 -12.67 -3.66
N TYR A 226 16.43 -13.08 -2.40
CA TYR A 226 15.11 -13.18 -1.78
C TYR A 226 14.54 -11.79 -1.46
N LYS A 227 15.38 -10.88 -0.95
CA LYS A 227 15.01 -9.47 -0.72
C LYS A 227 14.49 -8.79 -1.98
N ARG A 228 15.19 -8.98 -3.11
CA ARG A 228 14.77 -8.39 -4.39
C ARG A 228 13.45 -8.97 -4.91
N ARG A 229 13.18 -10.24 -4.64
CA ARG A 229 11.91 -10.90 -4.97
C ARG A 229 10.75 -10.28 -4.19
N ILE A 230 10.91 -10.09 -2.87
CA ILE A 230 9.94 -9.42 -2.01
C ILE A 230 9.67 -8.00 -2.50
N LEU A 231 10.71 -7.23 -2.84
CA LEU A 231 10.54 -5.88 -3.38
C LEU A 231 9.70 -5.85 -4.68
N VAL A 232 9.94 -6.80 -5.59
CA VAL A 232 9.16 -6.95 -6.82
C VAL A 232 7.70 -7.30 -6.52
N HIS A 233 7.48 -8.16 -5.53
CA HIS A 233 6.17 -8.59 -5.07
C HIS A 233 5.38 -7.41 -4.47
N GLU A 234 5.95 -6.69 -3.50
CA GLU A 234 5.30 -5.54 -2.87
C GLU A 234 5.06 -4.38 -3.85
N ALA A 235 6.02 -4.11 -4.73
CA ALA A 235 5.82 -3.12 -5.80
C ALA A 235 4.65 -3.49 -6.73
N GLY A 236 4.38 -4.80 -6.90
CA GLY A 236 3.22 -5.31 -7.62
C GLY A 236 1.91 -4.88 -6.96
N HIS A 237 1.75 -5.17 -5.67
CA HIS A 237 0.58 -4.76 -4.89
C HIS A 237 0.41 -3.24 -4.90
N LEU A 238 1.49 -2.49 -4.64
CA LEU A 238 1.45 -1.03 -4.59
C LEU A 238 0.97 -0.44 -5.91
N LEU A 239 1.55 -0.86 -7.04
CA LEU A 239 1.19 -0.29 -8.34
C LEU A 239 -0.26 -0.64 -8.72
N VAL A 240 -0.68 -1.89 -8.52
CA VAL A 240 -2.06 -2.26 -8.85
C VAL A 240 -3.06 -1.56 -7.91
N ALA A 241 -2.81 -1.51 -6.61
CA ALA A 241 -3.66 -0.77 -5.66
C ALA A 241 -3.82 0.70 -6.05
N TYR A 242 -2.71 1.35 -6.42
CA TYR A 242 -2.68 2.73 -6.88
C TYR A 242 -3.56 2.95 -8.13
N LEU A 243 -3.40 2.10 -9.14
CA LEU A 243 -4.14 2.18 -10.40
C LEU A 243 -5.64 1.85 -10.24
N MET A 244 -5.97 0.97 -9.30
CA MET A 244 -7.36 0.63 -8.96
C MET A 244 -8.02 1.68 -8.05
N GLY A 245 -7.25 2.63 -7.53
CA GLY A 245 -7.77 3.74 -6.72
C GLY A 245 -8.04 3.36 -5.28
N CYS A 246 -7.30 2.38 -4.76
CA CYS A 246 -7.30 1.99 -3.36
C CYS A 246 -6.24 2.81 -2.62
N PRO A 247 -6.61 3.68 -1.66
CA PRO A 247 -5.63 4.44 -0.86
C PRO A 247 -4.64 3.51 -0.15
N ILE A 248 -3.35 3.77 -0.31
CA ILE A 248 -2.27 2.97 0.30
C ILE A 248 -1.82 3.68 1.58
N ARG A 249 -1.87 2.96 2.70
CA ARG A 249 -1.35 3.43 4.00
C ARG A 249 0.17 3.45 4.00
N GLY A 250 0.78 2.40 3.44
CA GLY A 250 2.22 2.26 3.36
C GLY A 250 2.66 0.86 2.95
N VAL A 251 3.96 0.74 2.65
CA VAL A 251 4.61 -0.54 2.35
C VAL A 251 5.62 -0.83 3.44
N ILE A 252 5.44 -1.95 4.13
CA ILE A 252 6.37 -2.40 5.17
C ILE A 252 7.20 -3.52 4.57
N LEU A 253 8.50 -3.29 4.42
CA LEU A 253 9.42 -4.27 3.84
C LEU A 253 10.25 -5.01 4.88
N ASP A 254 10.36 -4.44 6.09
CA ASP A 254 11.17 -4.97 7.18
C ASP A 254 10.30 -5.82 8.12
N PRO A 255 10.60 -7.13 8.29
CA PRO A 255 9.94 -8.00 9.27
C PRO A 255 9.92 -7.44 10.71
N ILE A 256 10.96 -6.72 11.12
CA ILE A 256 11.06 -6.14 12.47
C ILE A 256 10.06 -4.99 12.62
N VAL A 257 9.98 -4.12 11.61
CA VAL A 257 9.01 -3.01 11.59
C VAL A 257 7.58 -3.58 11.51
N ALA A 258 7.38 -4.67 10.77
CA ALA A 258 6.10 -5.37 10.74
C ALA A 258 5.70 -5.88 12.14
N MET A 259 6.62 -6.54 12.85
CA MET A 259 6.38 -7.01 14.22
C MET A 259 6.08 -5.86 15.20
N GLN A 260 6.81 -4.74 15.11
CA GLN A 260 6.56 -3.55 15.93
C GLN A 260 5.19 -2.91 15.67
N MET A 261 4.68 -3.02 14.46
CA MET A 261 3.33 -2.56 14.09
C MET A 261 2.24 -3.59 14.38
N GLY A 262 2.52 -4.65 15.15
CA GLY A 262 1.56 -5.69 15.51
C GLY A 262 1.14 -6.57 14.32
N ILE A 263 1.88 -6.52 13.22
CA ILE A 263 1.73 -7.40 12.07
C ILE A 263 2.66 -8.58 12.35
N GLN A 264 2.23 -9.83 12.13
CA GLN A 264 2.99 -11.04 12.46
C GLN A 264 4.28 -11.18 11.61
N GLY A 265 5.26 -10.28 11.80
CA GLY A 265 6.60 -10.27 11.21
C GLY A 265 6.69 -10.37 9.69
N GLN A 266 5.63 -10.02 8.95
CA GLN A 266 5.59 -10.17 7.50
C GLN A 266 5.59 -8.83 6.78
N ALA A 267 6.44 -8.73 5.76
CA ALA A 267 6.42 -7.63 4.82
C ALA A 267 5.08 -7.58 4.09
N GLY A 268 4.53 -6.38 3.91
CA GLY A 268 3.26 -6.22 3.24
C GLY A 268 2.87 -4.79 2.89
N THR A 269 2.08 -4.70 1.83
CA THR A 269 1.47 -3.49 1.32
C THR A 269 0.09 -3.32 1.94
N GLN A 270 -0.09 -2.24 2.70
CA GLN A 270 -1.34 -1.96 3.39
C GLN A 270 -2.17 -0.97 2.61
N PHE A 271 -3.41 -1.35 2.27
CA PHE A 271 -4.32 -0.52 1.51
C PHE A 271 -5.73 -0.58 2.09
N TRP A 272 -6.54 0.39 1.67
CA TRP A 272 -7.91 0.56 2.10
C TRP A 272 -8.84 0.66 0.88
N ASP A 273 -10.04 0.10 0.99
CA ASP A 273 -11.16 0.33 0.05
C ASP A 273 -12.44 0.45 0.89
N GLU A 274 -12.98 1.66 0.96
CA GLU A 274 -14.17 1.99 1.76
C GLU A 274 -15.39 1.17 1.33
N ASN A 275 -15.59 1.01 0.02
CA ASN A 275 -16.74 0.28 -0.51
C ASN A 275 -16.65 -1.19 -0.10
N LEU A 276 -15.47 -1.79 -0.30
CA LEU A 276 -15.22 -3.18 0.08
C LEU A 276 -15.39 -3.41 1.58
N GLN A 277 -14.93 -2.47 2.42
CA GLN A 277 -15.08 -2.57 3.87
C GLN A 277 -16.55 -2.59 4.28
N ASN A 278 -17.35 -1.65 3.79
CA ASN A 278 -18.77 -1.55 4.13
C ASN A 278 -19.52 -2.79 3.65
N GLU A 279 -19.23 -3.23 2.42
CA GLU A 279 -19.79 -4.43 1.81
C GLU A 279 -19.42 -5.72 2.56
N LEU A 280 -18.17 -5.85 3.01
CA LEU A 280 -17.73 -6.98 3.81
C LEU A 280 -18.40 -6.99 5.20
N ALA A 281 -18.66 -5.81 5.79
CA ALA A 281 -19.41 -5.70 7.03
C ALA A 281 -20.88 -6.12 6.89
N GLU A 282 -21.46 -5.92 5.70
CA GLU A 282 -22.82 -6.33 5.35
C GLU A 282 -22.92 -7.79 4.87
N GLY A 283 -21.80 -8.52 4.77
CA GLY A 283 -21.75 -9.89 4.26
C GLY A 283 -21.99 -10.01 2.75
N ARG A 284 -22.03 -8.89 2.02
CA ARG A 284 -22.35 -8.83 0.58
C ARG A 284 -21.34 -7.97 -0.14
N ILE A 285 -20.64 -8.52 -1.12
CA ILE A 285 -19.67 -7.75 -1.90
C ILE A 285 -20.16 -7.54 -3.34
N SER A 286 -20.14 -6.28 -3.78
CA SER A 286 -20.29 -5.89 -5.17
C SER A 286 -19.21 -6.58 -6.00
N GLY A 287 -19.61 -7.22 -7.09
CA GLY A 287 -18.65 -7.91 -7.98
C GLY A 287 -17.47 -7.03 -8.36
N THR A 288 -17.69 -5.72 -8.54
CA THR A 288 -16.62 -4.77 -8.87
C THR A 288 -15.64 -4.50 -7.72
N ALA A 289 -16.11 -4.35 -6.48
CA ALA A 289 -15.22 -4.12 -5.32
C ALA A 289 -14.41 -5.38 -5.01
N PHE A 290 -15.07 -6.54 -5.07
CA PHE A 290 -14.40 -7.83 -4.94
C PHE A 290 -13.33 -8.05 -6.01
N ASP A 291 -13.60 -7.66 -7.26
CA ASP A 291 -12.66 -7.78 -8.36
C ASP A 291 -11.41 -6.94 -8.15
N ARG A 292 -11.58 -5.67 -7.76
CA ARG A 292 -10.45 -4.79 -7.45
C ARG A 292 -9.60 -5.39 -6.35
N TYR A 293 -10.24 -5.87 -5.30
CA TYR A 293 -9.55 -6.49 -4.18
C TYR A 293 -8.75 -7.72 -4.60
N CYS A 294 -9.36 -8.63 -5.37
CA CYS A 294 -8.69 -9.81 -5.86
C CYS A 294 -7.53 -9.45 -6.80
N MET A 295 -7.68 -8.45 -7.66
CA MET A 295 -6.57 -7.95 -8.48
C MET A 295 -5.41 -7.45 -7.62
N VAL A 296 -5.67 -6.64 -6.59
CA VAL A 296 -4.62 -6.17 -5.68
C VAL A 296 -3.94 -7.32 -4.95
N LEU A 297 -4.70 -8.31 -4.44
CA LEU A 297 -4.14 -9.50 -3.79
C LEU A 297 -3.24 -10.33 -4.72
N PHE A 298 -3.65 -10.54 -5.97
CA PHE A 298 -2.89 -11.36 -6.91
C PHE A 298 -1.78 -10.59 -7.65
N ALA A 299 -1.68 -9.27 -7.44
CA ALA A 299 -0.68 -8.43 -8.09
C ALA A 299 0.76 -8.80 -7.73
N GLY A 300 1.04 -9.22 -6.49
CA GLY A 300 2.38 -9.65 -6.08
C GLY A 300 2.85 -10.89 -6.84
N ILE A 301 1.98 -11.90 -6.92
CA ILE A 301 2.21 -13.13 -7.72
C ILE A 301 2.41 -12.78 -9.20
N ALA A 302 1.56 -11.90 -9.75
CA ALA A 302 1.66 -11.47 -11.14
C ALA A 302 2.98 -10.72 -11.43
N ALA A 303 3.43 -9.88 -10.50
CA ALA A 303 4.70 -9.15 -10.62
C ALA A 303 5.92 -10.09 -10.60
N GLU A 304 5.93 -11.07 -9.68
CA GLU A 304 6.99 -12.07 -9.63
C GLU A 304 7.06 -12.87 -10.93
N ALA A 305 5.92 -13.35 -11.42
CA ALA A 305 5.87 -14.12 -12.66
C ALA A 305 6.30 -13.29 -13.88
N LEU A 306 5.95 -12.00 -13.93
CA LEU A 306 6.35 -11.10 -15.02
C LEU A 306 7.86 -10.84 -15.05
N VAL A 307 8.52 -10.81 -13.88
CA VAL A 307 9.96 -10.48 -13.76
C VAL A 307 10.85 -11.72 -13.80
N TYR A 308 10.46 -12.78 -13.09
CA TYR A 308 11.27 -13.99 -12.88
C TYR A 308 10.77 -15.20 -13.68
N GLY A 309 9.63 -15.09 -14.37
CA GLY A 309 9.01 -16.20 -15.10
C GLY A 309 8.27 -17.19 -14.20
N GLU A 310 8.33 -17.03 -12.88
CA GLU A 310 7.59 -17.84 -11.91
C GLU A 310 7.35 -17.11 -10.59
N ALA A 311 6.22 -17.38 -9.95
CA ALA A 311 5.91 -16.95 -8.60
C ALA A 311 6.46 -17.96 -7.57
N GLU A 312 7.02 -17.45 -6.48
CA GLU A 312 7.48 -18.26 -5.33
C GLU A 312 6.76 -17.84 -4.06
N GLY A 313 6.47 -16.53 -3.89
CA GLY A 313 5.69 -16.00 -2.78
C GLY A 313 4.19 -15.95 -3.08
N GLY A 314 3.43 -15.40 -2.13
CA GLY A 314 1.98 -15.16 -2.28
C GLY A 314 1.06 -16.17 -1.60
N GLU A 315 1.59 -17.11 -0.81
CA GLU A 315 0.76 -18.06 -0.06
C GLU A 315 -0.20 -17.35 0.90
N ASN A 316 0.26 -16.29 1.58
CA ASN A 316 -0.61 -15.56 2.49
C ASN A 316 -1.69 -14.75 1.75
N ASP A 317 -1.39 -14.23 0.56
CA ASP A 317 -2.37 -13.56 -0.29
C ASP A 317 -3.45 -14.55 -0.77
N GLU A 318 -3.07 -15.78 -1.12
CA GLU A 318 -4.04 -16.85 -1.42
C GLU A 318 -4.88 -17.25 -0.21
N ASN A 319 -4.29 -17.29 0.99
CA ASN A 319 -5.00 -17.62 2.22
C ASN A 319 -6.00 -16.53 2.60
N LEU A 320 -5.63 -15.25 2.46
CA LEU A 320 -6.57 -14.14 2.62
C LEU A 320 -7.71 -14.19 1.60
N PHE A 321 -7.38 -14.43 0.33
CA PHE A 321 -8.38 -14.60 -0.72
C PHE A 321 -9.38 -15.72 -0.35
N ARG A 322 -8.87 -16.89 0.05
CA ARG A 322 -9.70 -18.02 0.45
C ARG A 322 -10.56 -17.70 1.67
N GLY A 323 -10.00 -17.04 2.68
CA GLY A 323 -10.73 -16.61 3.86
C GLY A 323 -11.92 -15.72 3.51
N ILE A 324 -11.70 -14.70 2.67
CA ILE A 324 -12.77 -13.78 2.25
C ILE A 324 -13.82 -14.50 1.40
N CYS A 325 -13.41 -15.38 0.47
CA CYS A 325 -14.36 -16.16 -0.33
C CYS A 325 -15.32 -17.02 0.51
N LEU A 326 -14.88 -17.47 1.68
CA LEU A 326 -15.66 -18.26 2.62
C LEU A 326 -16.58 -17.40 3.51
N LEU A 327 -16.22 -16.13 3.74
CA LEU A 327 -17.02 -15.17 4.51
C LEU A 327 -18.17 -14.55 3.70
N LEU A 328 -18.15 -14.68 2.37
CA LEU A 328 -19.20 -14.21 1.50
C LEU A 328 -20.50 -14.99 1.70
N GLU A 329 -21.64 -14.30 1.57
CA GLU A 329 -22.97 -14.92 1.58
C GLU A 329 -23.67 -14.74 0.20
N PRO A 330 -23.82 -15.81 -0.62
CA PRO A 330 -23.36 -17.18 -0.41
C PRO A 330 -21.85 -17.35 -0.65
N PRO A 331 -21.22 -18.37 -0.04
CA PRO A 331 -19.79 -18.63 -0.21
C PRO A 331 -19.49 -19.07 -1.65
N LEU A 332 -18.33 -18.65 -2.17
CA LEU A 332 -17.90 -19.02 -3.52
C LEU A 332 -17.54 -20.51 -3.58
N SER A 333 -18.02 -21.20 -4.62
CA SER A 333 -17.60 -22.58 -4.90
C SER A 333 -16.11 -22.63 -5.28
N VAL A 334 -15.49 -23.81 -5.14
CA VAL A 334 -14.07 -24.02 -5.52
C VAL A 334 -13.80 -23.65 -6.98
N VAL A 335 -14.74 -23.94 -7.88
CA VAL A 335 -14.63 -23.60 -9.31
C VAL A 335 -14.65 -22.09 -9.51
N GLN A 336 -15.56 -21.38 -8.84
CA GLN A 336 -15.64 -19.92 -8.92
C GLN A 336 -14.42 -19.24 -8.30
N MET A 337 -13.96 -19.69 -7.13
CA MET A 337 -12.73 -19.20 -6.50
C MET A 337 -11.53 -19.38 -7.43
N SER A 338 -11.40 -20.56 -8.04
CA SER A 338 -10.30 -20.89 -8.94
C SER A 338 -10.34 -20.04 -10.22
N ASN A 339 -11.53 -19.80 -10.78
CA ASN A 339 -11.69 -18.90 -11.93
C ASN A 339 -11.37 -17.45 -11.56
N GLN A 340 -11.87 -16.98 -10.42
CA GLN A 340 -11.61 -15.63 -9.93
C GLN A 340 -10.11 -15.39 -9.73
N ALA A 341 -9.40 -16.33 -9.09
CA ALA A 341 -7.95 -16.24 -8.92
C ALA A 341 -7.21 -16.13 -10.26
N ARG A 342 -7.53 -17.01 -11.24
CA ARG A 342 -6.92 -16.96 -12.58
C ARG A 342 -7.22 -15.65 -13.30
N TRP A 343 -8.46 -15.18 -13.23
CA TRP A 343 -8.86 -13.91 -13.83
C TRP A 343 -8.10 -12.74 -13.19
N SER A 344 -8.07 -12.65 -11.87
CA SER A 344 -7.38 -11.58 -11.14
C SER A 344 -5.87 -11.57 -11.37
N VAL A 345 -5.22 -12.75 -11.42
CA VAL A 345 -3.80 -12.87 -11.78
C VAL A 345 -3.57 -12.36 -13.20
N LEU A 346 -4.38 -12.80 -14.17
CA LEU A 346 -4.23 -12.38 -15.57
C LEU A 346 -4.41 -10.86 -15.73
N GLN A 347 -5.42 -10.31 -15.06
CA GLN A 347 -5.69 -8.87 -15.09
C GLN A 347 -4.55 -8.06 -14.49
N SER A 348 -4.06 -8.48 -13.32
CA SER A 348 -2.93 -7.83 -12.67
C SER A 348 -1.66 -7.96 -13.50
N TYR A 349 -1.43 -9.12 -14.11
CA TYR A 349 -0.30 -9.36 -15.01
C TYR A 349 -0.33 -8.44 -16.22
N ASN A 350 -1.49 -8.27 -16.86
CA ASN A 350 -1.65 -7.37 -18.00
C ASN A 350 -1.40 -5.91 -17.60
N LEU A 351 -1.96 -5.48 -16.46
CA LEU A 351 -1.78 -4.12 -15.96
C LEU A 351 -0.30 -3.82 -15.66
N LEU A 352 0.39 -4.76 -14.99
CA LEU A 352 1.83 -4.67 -14.70
C LEU A 352 2.68 -4.73 -15.97
N LYS A 353 2.28 -5.54 -16.96
CA LYS A 353 2.95 -5.67 -18.25
C LYS A 353 2.88 -4.36 -19.04
N TRP A 354 1.72 -3.70 -19.08
CA TRP A 354 1.56 -2.40 -19.74
C TRP A 354 2.31 -1.29 -19.01
N HIS A 355 2.31 -1.31 -17.67
CA HIS A 355 2.98 -0.30 -16.84
C HIS A 355 4.33 -0.78 -16.29
N LYS A 356 5.07 -1.55 -17.09
CA LYS A 356 6.34 -2.18 -16.67
C LYS A 356 7.39 -1.16 -16.23
N GLN A 357 7.41 0.03 -16.83
CA GLN A 357 8.34 1.09 -16.46
C GLN A 357 8.02 1.66 -15.07
N ALA A 358 6.75 1.93 -14.80
CA ALA A 358 6.29 2.38 -13.49
C ALA A 358 6.56 1.33 -12.40
N HIS A 359 6.31 0.04 -12.69
CA HIS A 359 6.63 -1.06 -11.77
C HIS A 359 8.12 -1.09 -11.43
N ARG A 360 9.00 -1.00 -12.44
CA ARG A 360 10.46 -0.95 -12.23
C ARG A 360 10.90 0.28 -11.44
N ALA A 361 10.27 1.43 -11.66
CA ALA A 361 10.57 2.65 -10.92
C ALA A 361 10.17 2.52 -9.44
N ALA A 362 9.01 1.91 -9.16
CA ALA A 362 8.55 1.59 -7.82
C ALA A 362 9.51 0.62 -7.12
N VAL A 363 9.92 -0.46 -7.78
CA VAL A 363 10.91 -1.42 -7.23
C VAL A 363 12.20 -0.71 -6.84
N LYS A 364 12.75 0.14 -7.71
CA LYS A 364 13.99 0.89 -7.42
C LYS A 364 13.82 1.88 -6.26
N ALA A 365 12.66 2.54 -6.17
CA ALA A 365 12.39 3.47 -5.09
C ALA A 365 12.30 2.74 -3.74
N LEU A 366 11.62 1.60 -3.70
CA LEU A 366 11.52 0.74 -2.53
C LEU A 366 12.88 0.11 -2.16
N GLU A 367 13.68 -0.29 -3.14
CA GLU A 367 15.03 -0.83 -2.93
C GLU A 367 15.96 0.19 -2.24
N ASN A 368 15.81 1.47 -2.59
CA ASN A 368 16.54 2.57 -1.97
C ASN A 368 16.00 2.98 -0.59
N GLY A 369 14.93 2.35 -0.09
CA GLY A 369 14.27 2.74 1.17
C GLY A 369 13.56 4.10 1.08
N SER A 370 13.11 4.49 -0.11
CA SER A 370 12.39 5.75 -0.30
C SER A 370 11.03 5.72 0.39
N SER A 371 10.54 6.88 0.80
CA SER A 371 9.22 7.02 1.41
C SER A 371 8.09 6.83 0.37
N LEU A 372 6.84 6.70 0.85
CA LEU A 372 5.69 6.38 0.01
C LEU A 372 5.43 7.50 -1.01
N SER A 373 5.60 8.75 -0.58
CA SER A 373 5.48 9.95 -1.43
C SER A 373 6.40 9.87 -2.65
N VAL A 374 7.68 9.55 -2.44
CA VAL A 374 8.69 9.41 -3.49
C VAL A 374 8.38 8.24 -4.43
N VAL A 375 7.90 7.11 -3.89
CA VAL A 375 7.52 5.94 -4.70
C VAL A 375 6.37 6.29 -5.64
N ILE A 376 5.31 6.93 -5.13
CA ILE A 376 4.14 7.30 -5.92
C ILE A 376 4.49 8.39 -6.95
N ARG A 377 5.27 9.39 -6.55
CA ARG A 377 5.76 10.42 -7.48
C ARG A 377 6.52 9.81 -8.65
N ARG A 378 7.41 8.84 -8.40
CA ARG A 378 8.15 8.13 -9.47
C ARG A 378 7.25 7.31 -10.38
N ILE A 379 6.19 6.70 -9.85
CA ILE A 379 5.18 6.01 -10.65
C ILE A 379 4.51 7.01 -11.60
N GLU A 380 4.04 8.13 -11.07
CA GLU A 380 3.38 9.18 -11.85
C GLU A 380 4.30 9.75 -12.94
N GLU A 381 5.54 10.10 -12.59
CA GLU A 381 6.54 10.58 -13.56
C GLU A 381 6.82 9.58 -14.68
N CYS A 382 6.88 8.29 -14.37
CA CYS A 382 7.06 7.23 -15.37
C CYS A 382 5.83 7.01 -16.24
N MET A 383 4.62 7.24 -15.72
CA MET A 383 3.38 7.10 -16.49
C MET A 383 3.09 8.31 -17.38
N LEU A 384 3.65 9.49 -17.05
CA LEU A 384 3.56 10.70 -17.85
C LEU A 384 4.52 10.69 -19.07
N LYS A 385 5.68 10.04 -18.94
CA LYS A 385 6.64 9.86 -20.03
C LYS A 385 6.13 8.76 -20.98
N ARG A 386 5.34 9.16 -21.98
CA ARG A 386 4.89 8.27 -23.07
C ARG A 386 6.00 7.94 -24.05
#